data_AF-A0AAU8JJG0-F1
#
_entry.id   AF-A0AAU8JJG0-F1
#
_cell.length_a   1.000
_cell.length_b   1.000
_cell.length_c   1.000
_cell.angle_alpha   90.00
_cell.angle_beta   90.00
_cell.angle_gamma   90.00
#
_symmetry.space_group_name_H-M   'P 1'
#
loop_
_entity.id
_entity.type
_entity.pdbx_description
1 polymer ?
#
loop_
_entity_poly.entity_id
_entity_poly.type
_entity_poly.pdbx_seq_one_letter_code
_entity_poly.pdbx_strand_id
1 'polypeptide(L)'
;MINLPTRKNWLKHHSNTSGFTLLELLVVVVMIGILAALGIPSWISLVNNNKISNAQSEVFQAMRDAQSKAKVRKTTWEARFKNGQNANGNPAIQWSVNSASGSPIWRTISSPGVQVDTALTDMNKIGESWSVQFDYKGEVKVTDQGKKITVVIGNGGGRKKCVFVKTTLGALKTAEGDKCNN
;
A
#
# COMPACT_ATOMS: atom_id res chain seq x y z
N MET A 1 55.43 26.32 72.72
CA MET A 1 54.55 25.34 72.05
C MET A 1 53.24 26.07 71.76
N ILE A 2 52.99 26.48 70.51
CA ILE A 2 51.73 27.15 70.13
C ILE A 2 51.15 26.34 68.97
N ASN A 3 49.95 25.81 69.20
CA ASN A 3 49.19 24.97 68.30
C ASN A 3 48.24 25.87 67.48
N LEU A 4 48.16 25.68 66.16
CA LEU A 4 47.20 26.39 65.29
C LEU A 4 46.43 25.39 64.43
N PRO A 5 45.09 25.54 64.30
CA PRO A 5 44.19 24.49 63.85
C PRO A 5 44.09 24.41 62.33
N THR A 6 43.94 23.19 61.82
CA THR A 6 43.49 22.89 60.46
C THR A 6 42.03 23.26 60.28
N ARG A 7 41.72 24.21 59.39
CA ARG A 7 40.34 24.49 58.97
C ARG A 7 40.08 23.96 57.56
N LYS A 8 39.41 22.82 57.51
CA LYS A 8 38.89 22.13 56.33
C LYS A 8 37.58 22.79 55.92
N ASN A 9 37.56 23.58 54.85
CA ASN A 9 36.32 24.10 54.28
C ASN A 9 36.01 23.35 52.98
N TRP A 10 35.11 22.37 53.10
CA TRP A 10 34.48 21.68 51.98
C TRP A 10 33.62 22.65 51.18
N LEU A 11 33.99 22.92 49.93
CA LEU A 11 33.13 23.58 48.96
C LEU A 11 31.93 22.66 48.66
N LYS A 12 30.78 22.99 49.25
CA LYS A 12 29.52 22.28 49.03
C LYS A 12 28.92 22.75 47.71
N HIS A 13 29.13 21.98 46.64
CA HIS A 13 28.49 22.22 45.34
C HIS A 13 26.99 21.89 45.47
N HIS A 14 26.13 22.92 45.51
CA HIS A 14 24.68 22.72 45.39
C HIS A 14 24.40 22.40 43.91
N SER A 15 24.24 21.11 43.60
CA SER A 15 23.61 20.70 42.35
C SER A 15 22.15 21.13 42.39
N ASN A 16 21.81 22.23 41.73
CA ASN A 16 20.42 22.64 41.48
C ASN A 16 19.78 21.62 40.54
N THR A 17 19.32 20.49 41.07
CA THR A 17 18.38 19.60 40.39
C THR A 17 17.05 20.34 40.27
N SER A 18 16.89 21.03 39.15
CA SER A 18 15.62 21.66 38.76
C SER A 18 14.71 20.57 38.19
N GLY A 19 13.54 20.38 38.79
CA GLY A 19 12.49 19.48 38.30
C GLY A 19 11.40 20.25 37.53
N PHE A 20 10.64 19.53 36.70
CA PHE A 20 9.47 20.08 36.02
C PHE A 20 8.41 20.56 37.01
N THR A 21 7.74 21.67 36.70
CA THR A 21 6.60 22.14 37.50
C THR A 21 5.30 21.45 37.07
N LEU A 22 4.33 21.34 37.98
CA LEU A 22 3.00 20.81 37.64
C LEU A 22 2.31 21.65 36.56
N LEU A 23 2.49 22.98 36.61
CA LEU A 23 1.95 23.90 35.62
C LEU A 23 2.58 23.68 34.24
N GLU A 24 3.89 23.46 34.18
CA GLU A 24 4.60 23.18 32.92
C GLU A 24 4.09 21.90 32.26
N LEU A 25 3.89 20.84 33.05
CA LEU A 25 3.30 19.61 32.55
C LEU A 25 1.84 19.80 32.10
N LEU A 26 1.05 20.62 32.79
CA LEU A 26 -0.32 20.96 32.40
C LEU A 26 -0.35 21.65 31.03
N VAL A 27 0.50 22.67 30.83
CA VAL A 27 0.58 23.39 29.56
C VAL A 27 1.01 22.44 28.43
N VAL A 28 1.99 21.57 28.66
CA VAL A 28 2.45 20.59 27.66
C VAL A 28 1.33 19.62 27.27
N VAL A 29 0.56 19.11 28.22
CA VAL A 29 -0.56 18.20 27.94
C VAL A 29 -1.66 18.91 27.14
N VAL A 30 -1.99 20.16 27.49
CA VAL A 30 -2.94 20.98 26.72
C VAL A 30 -2.46 21.21 25.29
N MET A 31 -1.17 21.53 25.11
CA MET A 31 -0.58 21.70 23.78
C MET A 31 -0.64 20.41 22.95
N ILE A 32 -0.26 19.27 23.53
CA ILE A 32 -0.34 17.96 22.85
C ILE A 32 -1.79 17.63 22.49
N GLY A 33 -2.75 17.91 23.37
CA GLY A 33 -4.17 17.69 23.12
C GLY A 33 -4.70 18.45 21.90
N ILE A 34 -4.34 19.73 21.78
CA ILE A 34 -4.72 20.56 20.64
C ILE A 34 -4.09 20.04 19.33
N LEU A 35 -2.79 19.70 19.36
CA LEU A 35 -2.09 19.19 18.17
C LEU A 35 -2.62 17.82 17.74
N ALA A 36 -2.89 16.92 18.69
CA ALA A 36 -3.43 15.61 18.41
C ALA A 36 -4.83 15.69 17.77
N ALA A 37 -5.68 16.61 18.24
CA ALA A 37 -7.02 16.82 17.68
C ALA A 37 -6.99 17.21 16.19
N LEU A 38 -5.98 17.99 15.76
CA LEU A 38 -5.83 18.38 14.36
C LEU A 38 -5.11 17.32 13.51
N GLY A 39 -4.20 16.54 14.10
CA GLY A 39 -3.33 15.62 13.37
C GLY A 39 -3.97 14.29 12.95
N ILE A 40 -4.77 13.66 13.82
CA ILE A 40 -5.27 12.28 13.63
C ILE A 40 -6.02 12.03 12.29
N PRO A 41 -6.99 12.86 11.85
CA PRO A 41 -7.76 12.55 10.63
C PRO A 41 -6.88 12.55 9.37
N SER A 42 -5.86 13.41 9.31
CA SER A 42 -4.94 13.46 8.16
C SER A 42 -4.09 12.18 8.05
N TRP A 43 -3.68 11.61 9.19
CA TRP A 43 -2.91 10.38 9.26
C TRP A 43 -3.66 9.18 8.67
N ILE A 44 -4.95 9.01 9.01
CA ILE A 44 -5.77 7.89 8.49
C ILE A 44 -5.89 7.97 6.97
N SER A 45 -6.12 9.18 6.44
CA SER A 45 -6.19 9.42 5.00
C SER A 45 -4.87 9.07 4.29
N LEU A 46 -3.74 9.44 4.88
CA LEU A 46 -2.41 9.12 4.36
C LEU A 46 -2.17 7.61 4.34
N VAL A 47 -2.48 6.90 5.44
CA VAL A 47 -2.36 5.44 5.51
C VAL A 47 -3.19 4.75 4.43
N ASN A 48 -4.43 5.19 4.25
CA ASN A 48 -5.30 4.63 3.20
C ASN A 48 -4.76 4.91 1.79
N ASN A 49 -4.20 6.09 1.55
CA ASN A 49 -3.56 6.43 0.28
C ASN A 49 -2.33 5.54 0.02
N ASN A 50 -1.52 5.28 1.04
CA ASN A 50 -0.36 4.40 0.93
C ASN A 50 -0.79 2.96 0.63
N LYS A 51 -1.81 2.44 1.33
CA LYS A 51 -2.36 1.10 1.08
C LYS A 51 -2.84 0.92 -0.36
N ILE A 52 -3.66 1.85 -0.87
CA ILE A 52 -4.18 1.72 -2.25
C ILE A 52 -3.07 1.91 -3.30
N SER A 53 -2.07 2.77 -3.03
CA SER A 53 -0.91 2.93 -3.90
C SER A 53 -0.06 1.67 -3.97
N ASN A 54 0.17 1.03 -2.82
CA ASN A 54 0.88 -0.25 -2.73
C ASN A 54 0.12 -1.34 -3.49
N ALA A 55 -1.20 -1.44 -3.29
CA ALA A 55 -2.02 -2.39 -4.03
C ALA A 55 -1.97 -2.18 -5.55
N GLN A 56 -2.06 -0.93 -6.03
CA GLN A 56 -1.91 -0.62 -7.45
C GLN A 56 -0.52 -1.02 -7.97
N SER A 57 0.53 -0.75 -7.19
CA SER A 57 1.89 -1.13 -7.53
C SER A 57 2.03 -2.64 -7.64
N GLU A 58 1.54 -3.41 -6.66
CA GLU A 58 1.58 -4.88 -6.70
C GLU A 58 0.79 -5.45 -7.88
N VAL A 59 -0.37 -4.89 -8.21
CA VAL A 59 -1.15 -5.24 -9.40
C VAL A 59 -0.36 -4.96 -10.69
N PHE A 60 0.24 -3.79 -10.80
CA PHE A 60 1.09 -3.42 -11.94
C PHE A 60 2.29 -4.36 -12.07
N GLN A 61 2.97 -4.67 -10.96
CA GLN A 61 4.13 -5.56 -10.95
C GLN A 61 3.74 -6.99 -11.32
N ALA A 62 2.61 -7.51 -10.84
CA ALA A 62 2.13 -8.84 -11.23
C ALA A 62 1.88 -8.94 -12.74
N MET A 63 1.26 -7.92 -13.35
CA MET A 63 1.07 -7.88 -14.80
C MET A 63 2.40 -7.76 -15.56
N ARG A 64 3.32 -6.92 -15.08
CA ARG A 64 4.67 -6.79 -15.67
C ARG A 64 5.46 -8.09 -15.57
N ASP A 65 5.35 -8.81 -14.46
CA ASP A 65 5.98 -10.10 -14.25
C ASP A 65 5.42 -11.16 -15.21
N ALA A 66 4.10 -11.22 -15.38
CA ALA A 66 3.47 -12.09 -16.38
C ALA A 66 3.97 -11.77 -17.80
N GLN A 67 3.99 -10.50 -18.19
CA GLN A 67 4.51 -10.08 -19.50
C GLN A 67 5.99 -10.44 -19.69
N SER A 68 6.83 -10.21 -18.66
CA SER A 68 8.25 -10.54 -18.69
C SER A 68 8.46 -12.05 -18.84
N LYS A 69 7.75 -12.85 -18.04
CA LYS A 69 7.82 -14.31 -18.10
C LYS A 69 7.34 -14.85 -19.43
N ALA A 70 6.32 -14.26 -20.05
CA ALA A 70 5.87 -14.65 -21.38
C ALA A 70 6.99 -14.52 -22.42
N LYS A 71 7.66 -13.35 -22.43
CA LYS A 71 8.79 -13.08 -23.33
C LYS A 71 9.98 -14.01 -23.08
N VAL A 72 10.35 -14.19 -21.82
CA VAL A 72 11.53 -15.00 -21.43
C VAL A 72 11.30 -16.49 -21.66
N ARG A 73 10.11 -17.00 -21.33
CA ARG A 73 9.78 -18.43 -21.41
C ARG A 73 9.22 -18.85 -22.76
N LYS A 74 8.98 -17.90 -23.67
CA LYS A 74 8.39 -18.12 -25.00
C LYS A 74 7.06 -18.87 -24.98
N THR A 75 6.28 -18.67 -23.92
CA THR A 75 4.96 -19.27 -23.72
C THR A 75 3.98 -18.20 -23.27
N THR A 76 2.67 -18.44 -23.38
CA THR A 76 1.68 -17.50 -22.86
C THR A 76 1.67 -17.54 -21.34
N TRP A 77 1.77 -16.37 -20.71
CA TRP A 77 1.64 -16.20 -19.27
C TRP A 77 0.48 -15.28 -18.95
N GLU A 78 -0.08 -15.45 -17.77
CA GLU A 78 -1.24 -14.70 -17.32
C GLU A 78 -1.02 -14.16 -15.92
N ALA A 79 -1.52 -12.94 -15.70
CA ALA A 79 -1.76 -12.43 -14.36
C ALA A 79 -3.25 -12.56 -14.07
N ARG A 80 -3.58 -13.08 -12.88
CA ARG A 80 -4.96 -13.15 -12.40
C ARG A 80 -5.10 -12.41 -11.09
N PHE A 81 -6.26 -11.83 -10.87
CA PHE A 81 -6.63 -11.07 -9.68
C PHE A 81 -8.03 -11.46 -9.24
N LYS A 82 -8.27 -11.56 -7.94
CA LYS A 82 -9.62 -11.75 -7.40
C LYS A 82 -9.75 -11.08 -6.05
N ASN A 83 -10.99 -10.82 -5.64
CA ASN A 83 -11.29 -10.46 -4.27
C ASN A 83 -11.17 -11.72 -3.40
N GLY A 84 -10.57 -11.57 -2.22
CA GLY A 84 -10.39 -12.64 -1.25
C GLY A 84 -10.08 -12.06 0.12
N GLN A 85 -9.33 -12.81 0.91
CA GLN A 85 -8.95 -12.43 2.26
C GLN A 85 -7.44 -12.61 2.48
N ASN A 86 -6.89 -11.86 3.44
CA ASN A 86 -5.56 -12.10 3.95
C ASN A 86 -5.56 -13.18 5.04
N ALA A 87 -4.38 -13.50 5.60
CA ALA A 87 -4.21 -14.52 6.64
C ALA A 87 -5.05 -14.25 7.91
N ASN A 88 -5.49 -13.01 8.11
CA ASN A 88 -6.26 -12.59 9.28
C ASN A 88 -7.77 -12.48 8.97
N GLY A 89 -8.23 -12.94 7.79
CA GLY A 89 -9.63 -12.87 7.38
C GLY A 89 -10.10 -11.49 6.87
N ASN A 90 -9.21 -10.49 6.80
CA ASN A 90 -9.57 -9.16 6.30
C ASN A 90 -9.66 -9.17 4.77
N PRO A 91 -10.61 -8.42 4.17
CA PRO A 91 -10.69 -8.29 2.72
C PRO A 91 -9.37 -7.84 2.11
N ALA A 92 -8.92 -8.54 1.07
CA ALA A 92 -7.71 -8.23 0.34
C ALA A 92 -7.80 -8.77 -1.09
N ILE A 93 -7.00 -8.20 -1.98
CA ILE A 93 -6.84 -8.73 -3.33
C ILE A 93 -5.88 -9.92 -3.28
N GLN A 94 -6.25 -11.00 -3.96
CA GLN A 94 -5.36 -12.12 -4.25
C GLN A 94 -4.95 -12.07 -5.71
N TRP A 95 -3.70 -12.40 -5.99
CA TRP A 95 -3.13 -12.41 -7.33
C TRP A 95 -2.37 -13.71 -7.61
N SER A 96 -2.26 -14.08 -8.89
CA SER A 96 -1.39 -15.15 -9.35
C SER A 96 -0.70 -14.75 -10.65
N VAL A 97 0.52 -15.26 -10.87
CA VAL A 97 1.22 -15.18 -12.14
C VAL A 97 1.67 -16.59 -12.51
N ASN A 98 1.11 -17.13 -13.60
CA ASN A 98 1.32 -18.50 -14.03
C ASN A 98 1.30 -18.60 -15.56
N SER A 99 1.76 -19.72 -16.12
CA SER A 99 1.54 -20.00 -17.55
C SER A 99 0.03 -20.13 -17.80
N ALA A 100 -0.42 -19.83 -19.01
CA ALA A 100 -1.84 -19.91 -19.37
C ALA A 100 -2.43 -21.34 -19.27
N SER A 101 -1.57 -22.36 -19.33
CA SER A 101 -1.92 -23.78 -19.10
C SER A 101 -1.72 -24.24 -17.65
N GLY A 102 -1.12 -23.41 -16.80
CA GLY A 102 -0.82 -23.71 -15.41
C GLY A 102 -2.00 -23.44 -14.48
N SER A 103 -1.97 -24.06 -13.29
CA SER A 103 -2.92 -23.73 -12.23
C SER A 103 -2.48 -22.47 -11.48
N PRO A 104 -3.41 -21.58 -11.08
CA PRO A 104 -3.08 -20.36 -10.35
C PRO A 104 -2.62 -20.68 -8.93
N ILE A 105 -1.44 -20.16 -8.57
CA ILE A 105 -0.96 -20.15 -7.18
C ILE A 105 -1.26 -18.77 -6.61
N TRP A 106 -2.24 -18.70 -5.71
CA TRP A 106 -2.72 -17.45 -5.15
C TRP A 106 -1.76 -16.89 -4.09
N ARG A 107 -1.47 -15.60 -4.22
CA ARG A 107 -0.74 -14.77 -3.25
C ARG A 107 -1.62 -13.61 -2.86
N THR A 108 -1.45 -13.08 -1.66
CA THR A 108 -2.25 -11.95 -1.19
C THR A 108 -1.45 -10.66 -1.32
N ILE A 109 -2.10 -9.58 -1.79
CA ILE A 109 -1.53 -8.24 -1.81
C ILE A 109 -1.29 -7.73 -0.39
N SER A 110 -0.17 -7.06 -0.16
CA SER A 110 0.23 -6.55 1.17
C SER A 110 -0.49 -5.26 1.58
N SER A 111 -1.79 -5.16 1.25
CA SER A 111 -2.62 -3.96 1.48
C SER A 111 -4.02 -4.33 1.96
N PRO A 112 -4.21 -4.59 3.27
CA PRO A 112 -5.49 -4.99 3.84
C PRO A 112 -6.57 -3.91 3.66
N GLY A 113 -7.79 -4.34 3.35
CA GLY A 113 -8.95 -3.48 3.13
C GLY A 113 -9.04 -2.87 1.73
N VAL A 114 -8.07 -3.16 0.85
CA VAL A 114 -8.16 -2.82 -0.59
C VAL A 114 -8.81 -3.99 -1.33
N GLN A 115 -9.75 -3.67 -2.20
CA GLN A 115 -10.49 -4.65 -3.01
C GLN A 115 -10.53 -4.22 -4.48
N VAL A 116 -10.79 -5.15 -5.38
CA VAL A 116 -11.12 -4.85 -6.78
C VAL A 116 -12.53 -4.27 -6.83
N ASP A 117 -12.66 -3.11 -7.47
CA ASP A 117 -13.94 -2.51 -7.83
C ASP A 117 -14.52 -3.28 -9.01
N THR A 118 -15.59 -4.01 -8.77
CA THR A 118 -16.21 -4.90 -9.76
C THR A 118 -17.01 -4.14 -10.83
N ALA A 119 -17.41 -2.90 -10.55
CA ALA A 119 -18.18 -2.06 -11.47
C ALA A 119 -17.27 -1.29 -12.44
N LEU A 120 -16.09 -0.87 -11.97
CA LEU A 120 -15.11 -0.12 -12.78
C LEU A 120 -14.00 -0.98 -13.38
N THR A 121 -14.00 -2.28 -13.13
CA THR A 121 -13.06 -3.24 -13.74
C THR A 121 -13.71 -3.91 -14.94
N ASP A 122 -13.10 -3.74 -16.10
CA ASP A 122 -13.57 -4.33 -17.38
C ASP A 122 -12.64 -5.45 -17.90
N MET A 123 -11.54 -5.75 -17.17
CA MET A 123 -10.62 -6.85 -17.45
C MET A 123 -11.36 -8.19 -17.62
N ASN A 124 -10.87 -9.07 -18.49
CA ASN A 124 -11.55 -10.33 -18.79
C ASN A 124 -11.73 -11.20 -17.53
N LYS A 125 -12.90 -11.80 -17.34
CA LYS A 125 -13.17 -12.70 -16.20
C LYS A 125 -12.97 -14.16 -16.59
N ILE A 126 -12.35 -14.91 -15.68
CA ILE A 126 -12.23 -16.38 -15.69
C ILE A 126 -12.68 -16.86 -14.32
N GLY A 127 -13.89 -17.42 -14.25
CA GLY A 127 -14.56 -17.69 -12.98
C GLY A 127 -14.72 -16.41 -12.15
N GLU A 128 -14.21 -16.42 -10.92
CA GLU A 128 -14.23 -15.27 -10.01
C GLU A 128 -13.03 -14.32 -10.16
N SER A 129 -12.10 -14.64 -11.06
CA SER A 129 -10.86 -13.88 -11.22
C SER A 129 -10.86 -13.04 -12.50
N TRP A 130 -10.32 -11.83 -12.42
CA TRP A 130 -9.96 -11.02 -13.57
C TRP A 130 -8.58 -11.44 -14.07
N SER A 131 -8.41 -11.55 -15.38
CA SER A 131 -7.20 -12.06 -16.00
C SER A 131 -6.79 -11.21 -17.19
N VAL A 132 -5.48 -11.06 -17.34
CA VAL A 132 -4.82 -10.57 -18.55
C VAL A 132 -3.77 -11.59 -18.97
N GLN A 133 -3.75 -11.91 -20.26
CA GLN A 133 -2.79 -12.84 -20.85
C GLN A 133 -1.82 -12.11 -21.77
N PHE A 134 -0.54 -12.45 -21.66
CA PHE A 134 0.53 -11.97 -22.53
C PHE A 134 1.11 -13.15 -23.30
N ASP A 135 1.26 -13.01 -24.61
CA ASP A 135 1.92 -14.00 -25.45
C ASP A 135 3.46 -13.87 -25.38
N TYR A 136 4.19 -14.71 -26.12
CA TYR A 136 5.65 -14.70 -26.12
C TYR A 136 6.28 -13.42 -26.71
N LYS A 137 5.52 -12.59 -27.42
CA LYS A 137 5.94 -11.26 -27.88
C LYS A 137 5.66 -10.19 -26.83
N GLY A 138 4.95 -10.56 -25.77
CA GLY A 138 4.41 -9.69 -24.71
C GLY A 138 3.23 -8.86 -25.16
N GLU A 139 2.59 -9.26 -26.27
CA GLU A 139 1.35 -8.70 -26.73
C GLU A 139 0.20 -9.28 -25.90
N VAL A 140 -0.84 -8.48 -25.70
CA VAL A 140 -2.08 -8.94 -25.10
C VAL A 140 -3.03 -9.45 -26.18
N LYS A 141 -3.97 -10.32 -25.79
CA LYS A 141 -5.11 -10.62 -26.67
C LYS A 141 -5.82 -9.32 -27.02
N VAL A 142 -6.29 -9.19 -28.26
CA VAL A 142 -7.03 -7.98 -28.72
C VAL A 142 -8.24 -7.69 -27.82
N THR A 143 -8.89 -8.75 -27.30
CA THR A 143 -9.97 -8.64 -26.33
C THR A 143 -9.57 -8.01 -25.00
N ASP A 144 -8.28 -7.94 -24.69
CA ASP A 144 -7.73 -7.35 -23.47
C ASP A 144 -7.09 -5.97 -23.69
N GLN A 145 -7.04 -5.50 -24.93
CA GLN A 145 -6.58 -4.16 -25.25
C GLN A 145 -7.57 -3.11 -24.72
N GLY A 146 -7.05 -2.07 -24.07
CA GLY A 146 -7.84 -0.98 -23.51
C GLY A 146 -8.48 -1.30 -22.16
N LYS A 147 -8.40 -2.55 -21.70
CA LYS A 147 -8.99 -2.97 -20.43
C LYS A 147 -8.16 -2.53 -19.23
N LYS A 148 -8.81 -2.45 -18.09
CA LYS A 148 -8.29 -2.01 -16.80
C LYS A 148 -8.80 -2.88 -15.66
N ILE A 149 -7.99 -2.91 -14.62
CA ILE A 149 -8.37 -3.36 -13.28
C ILE A 149 -8.35 -2.17 -12.34
N THR A 150 -9.44 -1.99 -11.61
CA THR A 150 -9.63 -0.88 -10.67
C THR A 150 -9.64 -1.42 -9.26
N VAL A 151 -8.84 -0.83 -8.38
CA VAL A 151 -8.79 -1.13 -6.96
C VAL A 151 -9.35 0.03 -6.16
N VAL A 152 -10.02 -0.27 -5.05
CA VAL A 152 -10.68 0.69 -4.15
C VAL A 152 -10.36 0.37 -2.70
N ILE A 153 -10.31 1.41 -1.87
CA ILE A 153 -10.19 1.29 -0.42
C ILE A 153 -11.39 1.95 0.26
N GLY A 154 -12.20 1.15 0.96
CA GLY A 154 -13.50 1.55 1.53
C GLY A 154 -14.69 1.17 0.64
N ASN A 155 -15.85 0.90 1.25
CA ASN A 155 -17.05 0.44 0.54
C ASN A 155 -17.65 1.55 -0.35
N GLY A 156 -17.63 1.35 -1.67
CA GLY A 156 -18.52 2.02 -2.64
C GLY A 156 -18.28 3.51 -2.96
N GLY A 157 -17.46 4.24 -2.20
CA GLY A 157 -17.10 5.65 -2.47
C GLY A 157 -15.66 6.00 -2.15
N GLY A 158 -14.83 4.97 -1.94
CA GLY A 158 -13.43 5.10 -1.55
C GLY A 158 -12.54 5.70 -2.64
N ARG A 159 -11.30 6.03 -2.27
CA ARG A 159 -10.26 6.35 -3.27
C ARG A 159 -10.11 5.16 -4.21
N LYS A 160 -9.90 5.46 -5.48
CA LYS A 160 -9.72 4.45 -6.53
C LYS A 160 -8.43 4.69 -7.31
N LYS A 161 -7.77 3.59 -7.63
CA LYS A 161 -6.58 3.54 -8.47
C LYS A 161 -6.74 2.39 -9.44
N CYS A 162 -6.20 2.52 -10.64
CA CYS A 162 -6.40 1.54 -11.70
C CYS A 162 -5.13 1.31 -12.51
N VAL A 163 -5.07 0.16 -13.15
CA VAL A 163 -3.98 -0.22 -14.06
C VAL A 163 -4.58 -0.67 -15.38
N PHE A 164 -4.12 -0.07 -16.49
CA PHE A 164 -4.60 -0.27 -17.84
C PHE A 164 -3.62 -1.07 -18.68
N VAL A 165 -4.16 -1.83 -19.62
CA VAL A 165 -3.47 -2.36 -20.78
C VAL A 165 -3.72 -1.41 -21.95
N LYS A 166 -2.81 -0.44 -22.17
CA LYS A 166 -3.04 0.68 -23.10
C LYS A 166 -2.99 0.28 -24.58
N THR A 167 -2.19 -0.72 -24.94
CA THR A 167 -1.92 -1.08 -26.35
C THR A 167 -1.88 -2.60 -26.53
N THR A 168 -2.02 -3.06 -27.77
CA THR A 168 -1.82 -4.47 -28.15
C THR A 168 -0.44 -4.99 -27.74
N LEU A 169 0.59 -4.13 -27.75
CA LEU A 169 1.96 -4.44 -27.30
C LEU A 169 2.08 -4.65 -25.78
N GLY A 170 0.97 -4.67 -25.05
CA GLY A 170 0.93 -4.90 -23.61
C GLY A 170 1.53 -3.74 -22.80
N ALA A 171 1.54 -2.52 -23.34
CA ALA A 171 1.99 -1.36 -22.57
C ALA A 171 1.05 -1.10 -21.39
N LEU A 172 1.58 -1.13 -20.17
CA LEU A 172 0.81 -0.91 -18.96
C LEU A 172 0.89 0.55 -18.49
N LYS A 173 -0.21 1.08 -17.96
CA LYS A 173 -0.27 2.43 -17.38
C LYS A 173 -1.06 2.43 -16.08
N THR A 174 -0.65 3.24 -15.11
CA THR A 174 -1.40 3.49 -13.87
C THR A 174 -2.19 4.80 -13.96
N ALA A 175 -3.35 4.87 -13.30
CA ALA A 175 -4.07 6.12 -13.07
C ALA A 175 -4.86 6.09 -11.75
N GLU A 176 -5.46 7.22 -11.38
CA GLU A 176 -6.12 7.44 -10.09
C GLU A 176 -7.35 8.32 -10.24
N GLY A 177 -8.32 8.18 -9.33
CA GLY A 177 -9.53 8.99 -9.30
C GLY A 177 -10.35 8.86 -10.58
N ASP A 178 -10.85 9.98 -11.11
CA ASP A 178 -11.73 9.99 -12.29
C ASP A 178 -11.06 9.51 -13.57
N LYS A 179 -9.73 9.50 -13.62
CA LYS A 179 -8.98 8.91 -14.73
C LYS A 179 -9.18 7.39 -14.83
N CYS A 180 -9.76 6.76 -13.81
CA CYS A 180 -10.19 5.36 -13.86
C CYS A 180 -11.57 5.15 -14.47
N ASN A 181 -12.36 6.19 -14.73
CA ASN A 181 -13.69 6.06 -15.33
C ASN A 181 -13.62 5.95 -16.86
N ASN A 182 -12.68 6.66 -17.48
CA ASN A 182 -12.45 6.64 -18.93
C ASN A 182 -11.52 5.49 -19.38
#